data_AF-A0A329CZ43-F1
#
_entry.id   AF-A0A329CZ43-F1
#
_cell.length_a   1.000
_cell.length_b   1.000
_cell.length_c   1.000
_cell.angle_alpha   90.00
_cell.angle_beta   90.00
_cell.angle_gamma   90.00
#
_symmetry.space_group_name_H-M   'P 1'
#
loop_
_entity.id
_entity.type
_entity.pdbx_description
1 polymer ?
#
loop_
_entity_poly.entity_id
_entity_poly.type
_entity_poly.pdbx_seq_one_letter_code
_entity_poly.pdbx_strand_id
1 'polypeptide(L)'
;MQEATFSLDHFEQLVYTRQHVKASIQLIAGLVLLQQTRGKLDHSFVASGMLELTPIEQRQRFCSRLASASSTLFADPDFKLPGECLKLFLTLHEWLGLVFSTTPFGNADPVIRHLNPRGPENTQFLAGDSFVEKLCVLYSTESELEIDFAALWAYDKTLAASLALVLLAPTFKASPSAHLKREALIEWLPGKLRQIGDLDDLPTALLHNAYMFCSYADSPRRHEIKRDINVLVRRKLAQLGLTDLPAAAPAAAPAKNRTRSGKKPLMLVVLEWFGGAHSIYRTHSRTLEAAREHFEVVGFGFGYAIDDIGRAVFDRFIELEQPEYIGECLKTIRDFAETEKADVLYMPSVGMFVLSVFMSNLRVAPLQIAGLGHPATTHSDKIDYVSVEEDYVGDPACFSERLLKLPKNGQPYRPSVSLPDIVARVPPSRETLEIVVTASAMKLNPGFLDACREIGARATTPVEFHFLSGVPAGLPLERIRDVIGRALPRAVVHGFYGYAGYLACVDRADLFLSPFPFGNTNGIVDALTLGLPGVCKRGAEVFERIDGALFERVGMPSWTTADSVEDYVAAAVRMIDSHDERKLLRQRLIDTRAVERCFEGRPQAFGERVRELTREKKSHRLEAMA
;
A
#
# COMPACT_ATOMS: atom_id res chain seq x y z
N MET A 1 -12.58 -0.03 -32.04
CA MET A 1 -11.23 0.17 -31.48
C MET A 1 -10.56 -1.20 -31.54
N GLN A 2 -9.51 -1.40 -32.35
CA GLN A 2 -8.79 -2.69 -32.34
C GLN A 2 -8.20 -2.88 -30.94
N GLU A 3 -8.38 -4.06 -30.34
CA GLU A 3 -7.70 -4.39 -29.08
C GLU A 3 -6.19 -4.29 -29.31
N ALA A 4 -5.47 -3.63 -28.39
CA ALA A 4 -4.03 -3.46 -28.51
C ALA A 4 -3.34 -4.83 -28.35
N THR A 5 -2.59 -5.26 -29.37
CA THR A 5 -1.85 -6.52 -29.36
C THR A 5 -0.35 -6.27 -29.33
N PHE A 6 0.40 -7.06 -28.57
CA PHE A 6 1.86 -7.10 -28.59
C PHE A 6 2.34 -8.36 -29.32
N SER A 7 3.08 -8.19 -30.42
CA SER A 7 3.74 -9.28 -31.14
C SER A 7 5.20 -9.39 -30.70
N LEU A 8 5.55 -10.51 -30.07
CA LEU A 8 6.93 -10.81 -29.67
C LEU A 8 7.84 -11.03 -30.87
N ASP A 9 7.35 -11.70 -31.92
CA ASP A 9 8.12 -11.93 -33.14
C ASP A 9 8.51 -10.60 -33.82
N HIS A 10 7.59 -9.62 -33.81
CA HIS A 10 7.88 -8.28 -34.34
C HIS A 10 8.89 -7.52 -33.47
N PHE A 11 8.76 -7.58 -32.14
CA PHE A 11 9.74 -6.99 -31.23
C PHE A 11 11.14 -7.58 -31.45
N GLU A 12 11.25 -8.91 -31.50
CA GLU A 12 12.49 -9.63 -31.80
C GLU A 12 13.10 -9.18 -33.13
N GLN A 13 12.30 -9.08 -34.19
CA GLN A 13 12.75 -8.58 -35.50
C GLN A 13 13.35 -7.17 -35.38
N LEU A 14 12.67 -6.25 -34.68
CA LEU A 14 13.17 -4.87 -34.50
C LEU A 14 14.48 -4.85 -33.72
N VAL A 15 14.62 -5.68 -32.68
CA VAL A 15 15.85 -5.81 -31.89
C VAL A 15 16.98 -6.35 -32.75
N TYR A 16 16.79 -7.48 -33.44
CA TYR A 16 17.85 -8.14 -34.22
C TYR A 16 18.24 -7.36 -35.47
N THR A 17 17.38 -6.46 -35.96
CA THR A 17 17.69 -5.51 -37.03
C THR A 17 18.20 -4.15 -36.53
N ARG A 18 18.49 -4.03 -35.21
CA ARG A 18 18.99 -2.81 -34.55
C ARG A 18 18.13 -1.57 -34.77
N GLN A 19 16.82 -1.73 -34.90
CA GLN A 19 15.87 -0.61 -34.98
C GLN A 19 15.52 -0.10 -33.57
N HIS A 20 16.52 0.39 -32.84
CA HIS A 20 16.45 0.58 -31.38
C HIS A 20 15.27 1.42 -30.89
N VAL A 21 14.96 2.54 -31.56
CA VAL A 21 13.83 3.42 -31.17
C VAL A 21 12.50 2.70 -31.32
N LYS A 22 12.28 2.01 -32.45
CA LYS A 22 11.06 1.24 -32.67
C LYS A 22 10.95 0.06 -31.70
N ALA A 23 12.06 -0.64 -31.46
CA ALA A 23 12.13 -1.72 -30.49
C ALA A 23 11.77 -1.21 -29.08
N SER A 24 12.27 -0.04 -28.67
CA SER A 24 11.96 0.59 -27.38
C SER A 24 10.47 0.89 -27.23
N ILE A 25 9.87 1.52 -28.25
CA ILE A 25 8.42 1.81 -28.27
C ILE A 25 7.61 0.52 -28.19
N GLN A 26 8.01 -0.52 -28.94
CA GLN A 26 7.33 -1.81 -28.93
C GLN A 26 7.42 -2.48 -27.55
N LEU A 27 8.60 -2.49 -26.93
CA LEU A 27 8.78 -3.03 -25.58
C LEU A 27 7.94 -2.27 -24.56
N ILE A 28 7.95 -0.93 -24.58
CA ILE A 28 7.11 -0.09 -23.72
C ILE A 28 5.63 -0.44 -23.90
N ALA A 29 5.14 -0.58 -25.14
CA ALA A 29 3.77 -0.98 -25.40
C ALA A 29 3.44 -2.35 -24.80
N GLY A 30 4.36 -3.32 -24.88
CA GLY A 30 4.23 -4.63 -24.24
C GLY A 30 4.18 -4.54 -22.71
N LEU A 31 5.01 -3.70 -22.10
CA LEU A 31 5.01 -3.48 -20.64
C LEU A 31 3.73 -2.75 -20.17
N VAL A 32 3.22 -1.78 -20.93
CA VAL A 32 1.92 -1.14 -20.67
C VAL A 32 0.80 -2.18 -20.74
N LEU A 33 0.82 -3.06 -21.74
CA LEU A 33 -0.16 -4.13 -21.88
C LEU A 33 -0.09 -5.10 -20.70
N LEU A 34 1.12 -5.45 -20.23
CA LEU A 34 1.30 -6.24 -19.00
C LEU A 34 0.68 -5.54 -17.79
N GLN A 35 0.87 -4.22 -17.66
CA GLN A 35 0.25 -3.46 -16.58
C GLN A 35 -1.29 -3.52 -16.64
N GLN A 36 -1.87 -3.35 -17.83
CA GLN A 36 -3.31 -3.39 -18.06
C GLN A 36 -3.90 -4.79 -17.78
N THR A 37 -3.21 -5.85 -18.18
CA THR A 37 -3.62 -7.24 -17.93
C THR A 37 -3.19 -7.76 -16.55
N ARG A 38 -2.58 -6.91 -15.72
CA ARG A 38 -2.04 -7.27 -14.39
C ARG A 38 -1.04 -8.43 -14.44
N GLY A 39 -0.24 -8.48 -15.49
CA GLY A 39 0.78 -9.49 -15.73
C GLY A 39 0.24 -10.79 -16.31
N LYS A 40 -1.03 -10.85 -16.72
CA LYS A 40 -1.56 -12.02 -17.43
C LYS A 40 -1.15 -11.96 -18.91
N LEU A 41 -0.49 -13.01 -19.39
CA LEU A 41 -0.28 -13.22 -20.82
C LEU A 41 -1.53 -13.91 -21.40
N ASP A 42 -2.45 -13.13 -21.94
CA ASP A 42 -3.65 -13.62 -22.62
C ASP A 42 -3.52 -13.50 -24.15
N HIS A 43 -4.64 -13.49 -24.87
CA HIS A 43 -4.67 -13.45 -26.34
C HIS A 43 -4.09 -12.15 -26.94
N SER A 44 -3.91 -11.09 -26.14
CA SER A 44 -3.27 -9.86 -26.61
C SER A 44 -1.75 -10.00 -26.77
N PHE A 45 -1.14 -11.09 -26.29
CA PHE A 45 0.29 -11.40 -26.43
C PHE A 45 0.49 -12.52 -27.44
N VAL A 46 1.06 -12.20 -28.60
CA VAL A 46 1.20 -13.13 -29.72
C VAL A 46 2.67 -13.44 -29.97
N ALA A 47 2.98 -14.72 -30.16
CA ALA A 47 4.30 -15.20 -30.51
C ALA A 47 4.22 -16.51 -31.30
N SER A 48 5.11 -16.69 -32.27
CA SER A 48 5.28 -17.95 -33.00
C SER A 48 5.74 -19.07 -32.06
N GLY A 49 5.48 -20.34 -32.45
CA GLY A 49 5.99 -21.51 -31.73
C GLY A 49 5.35 -21.78 -30.36
N MET A 50 4.08 -21.40 -30.16
CA MET A 50 3.34 -21.59 -28.90
C MET A 50 2.25 -22.68 -28.94
N LEU A 51 1.81 -23.12 -30.14
CA LEU A 51 0.57 -23.90 -30.33
C LEU A 51 0.53 -25.26 -29.60
N GLU A 52 1.67 -25.94 -29.46
CA GLU A 52 1.75 -27.29 -28.88
C GLU A 52 2.08 -27.31 -27.38
N LEU A 53 2.15 -26.13 -26.75
CA LEU A 53 2.59 -25.99 -25.36
C LEU A 53 1.41 -25.86 -24.41
N THR A 54 1.59 -26.35 -23.19
CA THR A 54 0.67 -26.05 -22.09
C THR A 54 0.69 -24.55 -21.77
N PRO A 55 -0.37 -23.98 -21.13
CA PRO A 55 -0.40 -22.57 -20.78
C PRO A 55 0.76 -22.11 -19.89
N ILE A 56 1.35 -23.02 -19.09
CA ILE A 56 2.53 -22.72 -18.27
C ILE A 56 3.78 -22.60 -19.16
N GLU A 57 4.00 -23.57 -20.04
CA GLU A 57 5.13 -23.58 -20.97
C GLU A 57 5.08 -22.43 -21.98
N GLN A 58 3.88 -22.05 -22.48
CA GLN A 58 3.70 -20.88 -23.34
C GLN A 58 4.22 -19.62 -22.67
N ARG A 59 3.82 -19.39 -21.42
CA ARG A 59 4.24 -18.22 -20.65
C ARG A 59 5.73 -18.23 -20.33
N GLN A 60 6.27 -19.36 -19.88
CA GLN A 60 7.70 -19.51 -19.63
C GLN A 60 8.52 -19.24 -20.90
N ARG A 61 8.11 -19.81 -22.04
CA ARG A 61 8.76 -19.58 -23.34
C ARG A 61 8.64 -18.12 -23.76
N PHE A 62 7.46 -17.51 -23.62
CA PHE A 62 7.23 -16.11 -23.97
C PHE A 62 8.11 -15.17 -23.15
N CYS A 63 8.10 -15.29 -21.82
CA CYS A 63 8.91 -14.46 -20.94
C CYS A 63 10.41 -14.67 -21.19
N SER A 64 10.86 -15.92 -21.43
CA SER A 64 12.27 -16.20 -21.71
C SER A 64 12.74 -15.55 -23.01
N ARG A 65 11.91 -15.61 -24.06
CA ARG A 65 12.18 -14.94 -25.34
C ARG A 65 12.16 -13.43 -25.21
N LEU A 66 11.18 -12.86 -24.50
CA LEU A 66 11.09 -11.43 -24.23
C LEU A 66 12.30 -10.92 -23.43
N ALA A 67 12.71 -11.65 -22.38
CA ALA A 67 13.89 -11.35 -21.59
C ALA A 67 15.17 -11.42 -22.44
N SER A 68 15.29 -12.43 -23.30
CA SER A 68 16.42 -12.58 -24.22
C SER A 68 16.51 -11.42 -25.22
N ALA A 69 15.41 -11.08 -25.91
CA ALA A 69 15.38 -9.96 -26.85
C ALA A 69 15.62 -8.61 -26.15
N SER A 70 15.05 -8.41 -24.95
CA SER A 70 15.34 -7.22 -24.13
C SER A 70 16.82 -7.14 -23.76
N SER A 71 17.41 -8.27 -23.36
CA SER A 71 18.85 -8.35 -23.08
C SER A 71 19.69 -7.94 -24.30
N THR A 72 19.34 -8.44 -25.49
CA THR A 72 20.03 -8.06 -26.75
C THR A 72 19.90 -6.57 -27.04
N LEU A 73 18.70 -5.99 -26.87
CA LEU A 73 18.47 -4.56 -27.09
C LEU A 73 19.35 -3.70 -26.19
N PHE A 74 19.33 -3.95 -24.87
CA PHE A 74 20.04 -3.12 -23.92
C PHE A 74 21.56 -3.37 -23.92
N ALA A 75 22.01 -4.59 -24.25
CA ALA A 75 23.43 -4.91 -24.38
C ALA A 75 24.12 -4.23 -25.57
N ASP A 76 23.37 -3.77 -26.58
CA ASP A 76 23.95 -3.11 -27.75
C ASP A 76 24.65 -1.78 -27.36
N PRO A 77 25.97 -1.63 -27.58
CA PRO A 77 26.70 -0.41 -27.24
C PRO A 77 26.27 0.79 -28.09
N ASP A 78 25.72 0.56 -29.29
CA ASP A 78 25.24 1.63 -30.17
C ASP A 78 23.86 2.14 -29.76
N PHE A 79 23.15 1.40 -28.89
CA PHE A 79 21.83 1.80 -28.42
C PHE A 79 21.93 2.96 -27.41
N LYS A 80 21.55 4.15 -27.88
CA LYS A 80 21.31 5.33 -27.05
C LYS A 80 19.83 5.41 -26.69
N LEU A 81 19.51 5.26 -25.41
CA LEU A 81 18.13 5.29 -24.92
C LEU A 81 17.57 6.72 -24.99
N PRO A 82 16.48 6.98 -25.74
CA PRO A 82 15.85 8.30 -25.74
C PRO A 82 15.29 8.67 -24.37
N GLY A 83 15.43 9.93 -23.94
CA GLY A 83 15.00 10.39 -22.62
C GLY A 83 13.50 10.18 -22.33
N GLU A 84 12.64 10.36 -23.33
CA GLU A 84 11.20 10.08 -23.17
C GLU A 84 10.91 8.58 -22.99
N CYS A 85 11.69 7.71 -23.63
CA CYS A 85 11.60 6.26 -23.39
C CYS A 85 12.09 5.89 -21.99
N LEU A 86 13.15 6.54 -21.49
CA LEU A 86 13.66 6.32 -20.14
C LEU A 86 12.58 6.58 -19.07
N LYS A 87 11.87 7.72 -19.15
CA LYS A 87 10.78 8.05 -18.21
C LYS A 87 9.69 6.97 -18.20
N LEU A 88 9.31 6.48 -19.38
CA LEU A 88 8.31 5.42 -19.53
C LEU A 88 8.82 4.08 -18.99
N PHE A 89 10.07 3.70 -19.29
CA PHE A 89 10.68 2.49 -18.74
C PHE A 89 10.77 2.52 -17.22
N LEU A 90 11.14 3.66 -16.62
CA LEU A 90 11.15 3.82 -15.16
C LEU A 90 9.73 3.71 -14.58
N THR A 91 8.73 4.28 -15.23
CA THR A 91 7.32 4.13 -14.81
C THR A 91 6.84 2.68 -14.90
N LEU A 92 7.37 1.90 -15.85
CA LEU A 92 7.03 0.49 -16.09
C LEU A 92 8.07 -0.49 -15.53
N HIS A 93 8.98 -0.01 -14.68
CA HIS A 93 10.19 -0.71 -14.27
C HIS A 93 9.91 -2.08 -13.61
N GLU A 94 8.87 -2.15 -12.78
CA GLU A 94 8.43 -3.39 -12.13
C GLU A 94 8.11 -4.50 -13.15
N TRP A 95 7.47 -4.15 -14.27
CA TRP A 95 7.06 -5.13 -15.27
C TRP A 95 8.24 -5.74 -16.01
N LEU A 96 9.26 -4.93 -16.32
CA LEU A 96 10.48 -5.44 -16.91
C LEU A 96 11.20 -6.38 -15.91
N GLY A 97 11.31 -5.97 -14.64
CA GLY A 97 11.85 -6.82 -13.58
C GLY A 97 11.10 -8.14 -13.40
N LEU A 98 9.77 -8.12 -13.49
CA LEU A 98 8.92 -9.33 -13.42
C LEU A 98 9.13 -10.26 -14.62
N VAL A 99 9.33 -9.72 -15.84
CA VAL A 99 9.66 -10.53 -17.01
C VAL A 99 10.97 -11.29 -16.79
N PHE A 100 12.01 -10.66 -16.26
CA PHE A 100 13.27 -11.35 -15.96
C PHE A 100 13.13 -12.35 -14.81
N SER A 101 12.52 -11.95 -13.70
CA SER A 101 12.45 -12.74 -12.46
C SER A 101 11.51 -13.94 -12.49
N THR A 102 10.71 -14.07 -13.55
CA THR A 102 9.89 -15.25 -13.83
C THR A 102 10.55 -16.22 -14.82
N THR A 103 11.80 -15.95 -15.23
CA THR A 103 12.59 -16.79 -16.14
C THR A 103 13.85 -17.33 -15.46
N PRO A 104 14.55 -18.31 -16.06
CA PRO A 104 15.84 -18.77 -15.56
C PRO A 104 16.94 -17.69 -15.50
N PHE A 105 16.75 -16.52 -16.14
CA PHE A 105 17.67 -15.39 -15.97
C PHE A 105 17.63 -14.83 -14.55
N GLY A 106 16.47 -14.84 -13.88
CA GLY A 106 16.25 -14.29 -12.54
C GLY A 106 16.29 -12.75 -12.46
N ASN A 107 17.23 -12.12 -13.15
CA ASN A 107 17.38 -10.67 -13.26
C ASN A 107 18.18 -10.32 -14.52
N ALA A 108 18.47 -9.03 -14.72
CA ALA A 108 19.23 -8.54 -15.87
C ALA A 108 20.72 -8.27 -15.57
N ASP A 109 21.25 -8.77 -14.44
CA ASP A 109 22.61 -8.46 -13.99
C ASP A 109 23.71 -8.85 -14.99
N PRO A 110 23.62 -9.99 -15.71
CA PRO A 110 24.63 -10.31 -16.73
C PRO A 110 24.73 -9.23 -17.81
N VAL A 111 23.62 -8.58 -18.18
CA VAL A 111 23.61 -7.46 -19.13
C VAL A 111 24.21 -6.22 -18.48
N ILE A 112 23.81 -5.90 -17.24
CA ILE A 112 24.33 -4.73 -16.52
C ILE A 112 25.85 -4.81 -16.36
N ARG A 113 26.42 -5.98 -16.03
CA ARG A 113 27.87 -6.18 -15.93
C ARG A 113 28.61 -5.93 -17.25
N HIS A 114 27.94 -6.15 -18.39
CA HIS A 114 28.50 -5.90 -19.72
C HIS A 114 28.41 -4.42 -20.13
N LEU A 115 27.46 -3.66 -19.57
CA LEU A 115 27.21 -2.27 -19.95
C LEU A 115 28.37 -1.32 -19.64
N ASN A 116 29.10 -1.56 -18.54
CA ASN A 116 30.20 -0.70 -18.14
C ASN A 116 31.48 -1.04 -18.93
N PRO A 117 31.95 -0.17 -19.84
CA PRO A 117 33.15 -0.43 -20.64
C PRO A 117 34.43 -0.49 -19.78
N ARG A 118 34.39 0.02 -18.54
CA ARG A 118 35.50 -0.01 -17.58
C ARG A 118 35.54 -1.30 -16.74
N GLY A 119 34.63 -2.23 -16.98
CA GLY A 119 34.53 -3.50 -16.27
C GLY A 119 33.58 -3.47 -15.06
N PRO A 120 33.15 -4.65 -14.58
CA PRO A 120 32.09 -4.78 -13.56
C PRO A 120 32.50 -4.29 -12.16
N GLU A 121 33.80 -4.26 -11.86
CA GLU A 121 34.33 -3.79 -10.56
C GLU A 121 34.40 -2.26 -10.46
N ASN A 122 34.28 -1.55 -11.59
CA ASN A 122 34.33 -0.10 -11.60
C ASN A 122 32.93 0.47 -11.29
N THR A 123 32.75 1.00 -10.09
CA THR A 123 31.46 1.56 -9.64
C THR A 123 31.30 3.06 -9.94
N GLN A 124 32.24 3.67 -10.65
CA GLN A 124 32.21 5.11 -10.94
C GLN A 124 31.30 5.43 -12.12
N PHE A 125 30.50 6.48 -11.95
CA PHE A 125 29.74 7.14 -13.00
C PHE A 125 30.44 8.43 -13.39
N LEU A 126 30.86 8.54 -14.66
CA LEU A 126 31.62 9.66 -15.21
C LEU A 126 30.79 10.40 -16.26
N ALA A 127 30.99 11.71 -16.35
CA ALA A 127 30.32 12.52 -17.37
C ALA A 127 30.56 11.96 -18.78
N GLY A 128 29.48 11.76 -19.54
CA GLY A 128 29.52 11.19 -20.89
C GLY A 128 29.31 9.67 -20.95
N ASP A 129 29.19 8.98 -19.81
CA ASP A 129 28.77 7.58 -19.79
C ASP A 129 27.39 7.41 -20.42
N SER A 130 27.30 6.59 -21.47
CA SER A 130 26.04 6.33 -22.21
C SER A 130 25.30 5.07 -21.76
N PHE A 131 25.72 4.47 -20.65
CA PHE A 131 25.20 3.20 -20.16
C PHE A 131 24.36 3.33 -18.88
N VAL A 132 24.42 4.48 -18.19
CA VAL A 132 23.85 4.66 -16.84
C VAL A 132 22.33 4.56 -16.88
N GLU A 133 21.68 5.13 -17.90
CA GLU A 133 20.24 5.08 -18.09
C GLU A 133 19.78 3.64 -18.39
N LYS A 134 20.52 2.91 -19.23
CA LYS A 134 20.24 1.49 -19.52
C LYS A 134 20.39 0.63 -18.27
N LEU A 135 21.42 0.89 -17.47
CA LEU A 135 21.63 0.23 -16.18
C LEU A 135 20.45 0.49 -15.24
N CYS A 136 19.98 1.74 -15.12
CA CYS A 136 18.83 2.08 -14.28
C CYS A 136 17.52 1.41 -14.74
N VAL A 137 17.32 1.20 -16.05
CA VAL A 137 16.15 0.46 -16.57
C VAL A 137 16.21 -1.02 -16.23
N LEU A 138 17.41 -1.61 -16.20
CA LEU A 138 17.60 -3.04 -15.96
C LEU A 138 17.77 -3.40 -14.47
N TYR A 139 18.13 -2.44 -13.62
CA TYR A 139 18.40 -2.66 -12.21
C TYR A 139 17.11 -2.86 -11.40
N SER A 140 16.57 -4.07 -11.49
CA SER A 140 15.33 -4.46 -10.80
C SER A 140 15.52 -4.69 -9.29
N THR A 141 14.40 -4.84 -8.58
CA THR A 141 14.41 -5.25 -7.16
C THR A 141 15.07 -6.62 -6.94
N GLU A 142 15.15 -7.46 -7.97
CA GLU A 142 15.77 -8.80 -7.92
C GLU A 142 17.23 -8.81 -8.41
N SER A 143 17.78 -7.65 -8.78
CA SER A 143 19.22 -7.55 -9.05
C SER A 143 20.03 -7.94 -7.82
N GLU A 144 21.13 -8.65 -7.98
CA GLU A 144 22.08 -8.98 -6.92
C GLU A 144 23.28 -8.04 -6.93
N LEU A 145 23.32 -7.09 -7.87
CA LEU A 145 24.34 -6.05 -7.92
C LEU A 145 24.12 -5.00 -6.83
N GLU A 146 25.23 -4.55 -6.26
CA GLU A 146 25.26 -3.36 -5.43
C GLU A 146 25.59 -2.15 -6.30
N ILE A 147 24.69 -1.17 -6.33
CA ILE A 147 24.93 0.12 -6.96
C ILE A 147 25.28 1.13 -5.86
N ASP A 148 26.36 1.88 -6.07
CA ASP A 148 26.67 3.05 -5.26
C ASP A 148 25.68 4.19 -5.62
N PHE A 149 24.58 4.26 -4.87
CA PHE A 149 23.58 5.31 -5.01
C PHE A 149 24.14 6.71 -4.71
N ALA A 150 25.19 6.84 -3.90
CA ALA A 150 25.83 8.13 -3.67
C ALA A 150 26.61 8.60 -4.91
N ALA A 151 27.33 7.68 -5.57
CA ALA A 151 27.97 7.97 -6.85
C ALA A 151 26.94 8.27 -7.94
N LEU A 152 25.84 7.49 -8.02
CA LEU A 152 24.77 7.74 -8.99
C LEU A 152 24.11 9.10 -8.75
N TRP A 153 23.91 9.49 -7.50
CA TRP A 153 23.37 10.79 -7.13
C TRP A 153 24.31 11.96 -7.47
N ALA A 154 25.62 11.77 -7.32
CA ALA A 154 26.61 12.76 -7.72
C ALA A 154 26.67 12.93 -9.25
N TYR A 155 26.39 11.86 -9.99
CA TYR A 155 26.28 11.86 -11.45
C TYR A 155 24.99 12.54 -11.92
N ASP A 156 23.82 12.05 -11.48
CA ASP A 156 22.51 12.59 -11.81
C ASP A 156 21.53 12.35 -10.66
N LYS A 157 21.16 13.43 -9.98
CA LYS A 157 20.24 13.40 -8.83
C LYS A 157 18.84 12.91 -9.21
N THR A 158 18.34 13.32 -10.38
CA THR A 158 16.99 13.00 -10.84
C THR A 158 16.90 11.54 -11.23
N LEU A 159 17.92 11.02 -11.92
CA LEU A 159 17.99 9.61 -12.27
C LEU A 159 18.11 8.73 -11.01
N ALA A 160 18.99 9.10 -10.08
CA ALA A 160 19.14 8.39 -8.80
C ALA A 160 17.86 8.39 -7.97
N ALA A 161 17.18 9.54 -7.85
CA ALA A 161 15.88 9.66 -7.17
C ALA A 161 14.83 8.79 -7.85
N SER A 162 14.76 8.83 -9.19
CA SER A 162 13.79 8.06 -9.96
C SER A 162 14.00 6.57 -9.77
N LEU A 163 15.25 6.09 -9.86
CA LEU A 163 15.58 4.68 -9.61
C LEU A 163 15.17 4.26 -8.20
N ALA A 164 15.49 5.07 -7.18
CA ALA A 164 15.13 4.77 -5.81
C ALA A 164 13.61 4.67 -5.62
N LEU A 165 12.83 5.59 -6.21
CA LEU A 165 11.37 5.58 -6.12
C LEU A 165 10.76 4.36 -6.81
N VAL A 166 11.23 3.97 -8.01
CA VAL A 166 10.69 2.81 -8.74
C VAL A 166 11.09 1.48 -8.10
N LEU A 167 12.17 1.44 -7.31
CA LEU A 167 12.53 0.27 -6.49
C LEU A 167 11.70 0.19 -5.21
N LEU A 168 11.22 1.32 -4.67
CA LEU A 168 10.31 1.37 -3.52
C LEU A 168 8.85 1.13 -3.90
N ALA A 169 8.47 1.32 -5.17
CA ALA A 169 7.09 1.23 -5.65
C ALA A 169 6.45 -0.17 -5.72
N PRO A 170 7.17 -1.30 -5.95
CA PRO A 170 6.54 -2.61 -6.10
C PRO A 170 5.84 -3.11 -4.83
N THR A 171 4.74 -3.82 -5.01
CA THR A 171 3.90 -4.28 -3.88
C THR A 171 4.52 -5.45 -3.12
N PHE A 172 5.38 -6.26 -3.72
CA PHE A 172 5.95 -7.46 -3.09
C PHE A 172 7.47 -7.35 -2.98
N LYS A 173 8.01 -7.51 -1.77
CA LYS A 173 9.44 -7.40 -1.48
C LYS A 173 9.94 -8.45 -0.50
N ALA A 174 9.41 -9.67 -0.59
CA ALA A 174 9.77 -10.76 0.32
C ALA A 174 11.01 -11.55 -0.10
N SER A 175 11.58 -11.30 -1.29
CA SER A 175 12.89 -11.87 -1.62
C SER A 175 13.98 -11.13 -0.82
N PRO A 176 15.08 -11.82 -0.41
CA PRO A 176 16.17 -11.16 0.31
C PRO A 176 16.72 -9.94 -0.44
N SER A 177 16.94 -10.05 -1.75
CA SER A 177 17.46 -8.97 -2.58
C SER A 177 16.52 -7.75 -2.65
N ALA A 178 15.21 -7.97 -2.77
CA ALA A 178 14.24 -6.86 -2.82
C ALA A 178 14.07 -6.19 -1.45
N HIS A 179 14.06 -6.98 -0.37
CA HIS A 179 13.95 -6.49 1.01
C HIS A 179 15.17 -5.66 1.40
N LEU A 180 16.38 -6.18 1.19
CA LEU A 180 17.63 -5.48 1.52
C LEU A 180 17.75 -4.13 0.79
N LYS A 181 17.42 -4.09 -0.51
CA LYS A 181 17.41 -2.83 -1.26
C LYS A 181 16.41 -1.84 -0.70
N ARG A 182 15.20 -2.28 -0.33
CA ARG A 182 14.22 -1.40 0.31
C ARG A 182 14.78 -0.80 1.60
N GLU A 183 15.33 -1.62 2.50
CA GLU A 183 15.88 -1.12 3.77
C GLU A 183 17.01 -0.12 3.53
N ALA A 184 17.94 -0.43 2.61
CA ALA A 184 19.03 0.47 2.26
C ALA A 184 18.53 1.82 1.68
N LEU A 185 17.55 1.78 0.78
CA LEU A 185 16.96 2.99 0.19
C LEU A 185 16.18 3.82 1.21
N ILE A 186 15.49 3.17 2.14
CA ILE A 186 14.76 3.83 3.22
C ILE A 186 15.71 4.61 4.13
N GLU A 187 16.91 4.11 4.39
CA GLU A 187 17.94 4.85 5.14
C GLU A 187 18.62 5.94 4.30
N TRP A 188 18.83 5.69 3.01
CA TRP A 188 19.63 6.57 2.15
C TRP A 188 18.85 7.77 1.58
N LEU A 189 17.59 7.57 1.17
CA LEU A 189 16.81 8.54 0.41
C LEU A 189 16.32 9.76 1.22
N PRO A 190 16.01 9.68 2.53
CA PRO A 190 15.61 10.85 3.31
C PRO A 190 16.60 12.02 3.24
N GLY A 191 16.07 13.24 3.12
CA GLY A 191 16.78 14.49 2.89
C GLY A 191 17.13 14.78 1.42
N LYS A 192 17.16 13.77 0.54
CA LYS A 192 17.63 13.92 -0.86
C LYS A 192 16.55 14.40 -1.80
N LEU A 193 15.33 13.88 -1.67
CA LEU A 193 14.22 14.23 -2.54
C LEU A 193 13.91 15.75 -2.51
N ARG A 194 14.21 16.45 -1.40
CA ARG A 194 14.08 17.92 -1.31
C ARG A 194 14.99 18.69 -2.27
N GLN A 195 16.05 18.07 -2.79
CA GLN A 195 16.98 18.69 -3.72
C GLN A 195 16.54 18.56 -5.19
N ILE A 196 15.49 17.77 -5.47
CA ILE A 196 14.92 17.67 -6.81
C ILE A 196 14.11 18.93 -7.12
N GLY A 197 14.30 19.48 -8.32
CA GLY A 197 13.73 20.76 -8.74
C GLY A 197 12.23 20.68 -8.96
N ASP A 198 11.79 19.78 -9.85
CA ASP A 198 10.39 19.56 -10.19
C ASP A 198 9.96 18.13 -9.86
N LEU A 199 8.71 17.96 -9.43
CA LEU A 199 8.12 16.64 -9.23
C LEU A 199 7.89 15.93 -10.57
N ASP A 200 7.63 16.66 -11.65
CA ASP A 200 7.39 16.09 -12.99
C ASP A 200 8.63 15.42 -13.60
N ASP A 201 9.82 15.70 -13.05
CA ASP A 201 11.06 15.02 -13.40
C ASP A 201 11.14 13.58 -12.83
N LEU A 202 10.26 13.25 -11.89
CA LEU A 202 10.19 11.96 -11.21
C LEU A 202 9.02 11.12 -11.74
N PRO A 203 9.02 9.79 -11.53
CA PRO A 203 7.89 8.92 -11.86
C PRO A 203 6.70 9.17 -10.91
N THR A 204 6.03 10.31 -11.08
CA THR A 204 5.03 10.86 -10.15
C THR A 204 3.85 9.91 -9.92
N ALA A 205 3.46 9.14 -10.93
CA ALA A 205 2.42 8.12 -10.82
C ALA A 205 2.74 7.07 -9.74
N LEU A 206 4.01 6.82 -9.45
CA LEU A 206 4.47 5.84 -8.45
C LEU A 206 4.87 6.48 -7.11
N LEU A 207 4.83 7.81 -6.99
CA LEU A 207 5.24 8.51 -5.77
C LEU A 207 4.39 8.11 -4.55
N HIS A 208 3.08 7.95 -4.75
CA HIS A 208 2.18 7.49 -3.68
C HIS A 208 2.50 6.06 -3.22
N ASN A 209 2.99 5.18 -4.12
CA ASN A 209 3.46 3.86 -3.75
C ASN A 209 4.69 3.95 -2.84
N ALA A 210 5.68 4.79 -3.15
CA ALA A 210 6.82 5.00 -2.26
C ALA A 210 6.38 5.60 -0.91
N TYR A 211 5.43 6.54 -0.92
CA TYR A 211 4.84 7.13 0.27
C TYR A 211 4.15 6.08 1.15
N MET A 212 3.35 5.18 0.57
CA MET A 212 2.61 4.14 1.31
C MET A 212 3.53 2.99 1.73
N PHE A 213 4.33 2.48 0.80
CA PHE A 213 5.06 1.22 0.97
C PHE A 213 6.32 1.35 1.83
N CYS A 214 6.77 2.57 2.13
CA CYS A 214 7.78 2.77 3.17
C CYS A 214 7.33 2.17 4.52
N SER A 215 6.03 2.14 4.83
CA SER A 215 5.49 1.62 6.09
C SER A 215 5.73 0.12 6.32
N TYR A 216 6.11 -0.63 5.29
CA TYR A 216 6.41 -2.06 5.39
C TYR A 216 7.90 -2.35 5.59
N ALA A 217 8.74 -1.31 5.66
CA ALA A 217 10.15 -1.41 6.01
C ALA A 217 10.34 -1.71 7.49
N ASP A 218 11.48 -2.30 7.85
CA ASP A 218 11.80 -2.64 9.23
C ASP A 218 12.36 -1.44 9.99
N SER A 219 13.05 -0.54 9.28
CA SER A 219 13.65 0.67 9.86
C SER A 219 12.66 1.54 10.65
N PRO A 220 13.00 1.96 11.89
CA PRO A 220 12.24 2.97 12.63
C PRO A 220 12.16 4.34 11.91
N ARG A 221 13.06 4.60 10.96
CA ARG A 221 13.12 5.85 10.17
C ARG A 221 12.28 5.77 8.89
N ARG A 222 11.55 4.68 8.67
CA ARG A 222 10.80 4.38 7.44
C ARG A 222 9.95 5.50 6.89
N HIS A 223 9.31 6.29 7.76
CA HIS A 223 8.42 7.37 7.30
C HIS A 223 9.15 8.67 7.00
N GLU A 224 10.44 8.84 7.30
CA GLU A 224 11.16 10.10 7.06
C GLU A 224 11.09 10.57 5.60
N ILE A 225 11.06 9.63 4.65
CA ILE A 225 10.85 9.89 3.22
C ILE A 225 9.57 10.71 2.94
N LYS A 226 8.50 10.51 3.72
CA LYS A 226 7.22 11.22 3.55
C LYS A 226 7.40 12.73 3.70
N ARG A 227 8.30 13.19 4.58
CA ARG A 227 8.60 14.64 4.75
C ARG A 227 9.11 15.25 3.45
N ASP A 228 9.97 14.53 2.74
CA ASP A 228 10.54 15.04 1.51
C ASP A 228 9.55 15.01 0.36
N ILE A 229 8.74 13.94 0.27
CA ILE A 229 7.63 13.86 -0.67
C ILE A 229 6.68 15.04 -0.46
N ASN A 230 6.33 15.35 0.79
CA ASN A 230 5.50 16.51 1.15
C ASN A 230 6.11 17.84 0.67
N VAL A 231 7.43 18.03 0.79
CA VAL A 231 8.12 19.23 0.26
C VAL A 231 7.98 19.33 -1.26
N LEU A 232 8.16 18.23 -2.00
CA LEU A 232 8.00 18.23 -3.45
C LEU A 232 6.55 18.50 -3.87
N VAL A 233 5.59 17.87 -3.19
CA VAL A 233 4.16 18.10 -3.40
C VAL A 233 3.79 19.57 -3.14
N ARG A 234 4.31 20.20 -2.09
CA ARG A 234 4.09 21.63 -1.82
C ARG A 234 4.62 22.53 -2.93
N ARG A 235 5.80 22.22 -3.49
CA ARG A 235 6.33 22.95 -4.66
C ARG A 235 5.41 22.79 -5.86
N LYS A 236 4.94 21.55 -6.12
CA LYS A 236 4.02 21.29 -7.23
C LYS A 236 2.69 22.02 -7.07
N LEU A 237 2.11 22.02 -5.87
CA LEU A 237 0.90 22.79 -5.56
C LEU A 237 1.09 24.29 -5.85
N ALA A 238 2.24 24.86 -5.48
CA ALA A 238 2.54 26.27 -5.77
C ALA A 238 2.67 26.55 -7.28
N GLN A 239 3.30 25.66 -8.05
CA GLN A 239 3.38 25.77 -9.51
C GLN A 239 1.99 25.71 -10.17
N LEU A 240 1.08 24.89 -9.62
CA LEU A 240 -0.30 24.79 -10.08
C LEU A 240 -1.18 25.98 -9.62
N GLY A 241 -0.64 26.94 -8.88
CA GLY A 241 -1.40 28.06 -8.32
C GLY A 241 -2.35 27.68 -7.18
N LEU A 242 -2.20 26.47 -6.61
CA LEU A 242 -3.02 25.96 -5.53
C LEU A 242 -2.38 26.31 -4.18
N THR A 243 -2.84 27.40 -3.59
CA THR A 243 -2.34 27.91 -2.31
C THR A 243 -3.28 27.58 -1.15
N ASP A 244 -2.71 27.59 0.05
CA ASP A 244 -3.49 27.47 1.30
C ASP A 244 -4.60 28.54 1.34
N LEU A 245 -5.78 28.15 1.81
CA LEU A 245 -6.81 29.13 2.12
C LEU A 245 -6.34 30.01 3.27
N PRO A 246 -6.58 31.34 3.19
CA PRO A 246 -6.19 32.23 4.26
C PRO A 246 -6.87 31.81 5.56
N ALA A 247 -6.16 31.99 6.68
CA ALA A 247 -6.84 31.94 7.97
C ALA A 247 -7.99 32.95 7.91
N ALA A 248 -9.22 32.51 8.19
CA ALA A 248 -10.41 33.33 8.09
C ALA A 248 -10.16 34.72 8.71
N ALA A 249 -10.38 35.78 7.93
CA ALA A 249 -10.13 37.15 8.36
C ALA A 249 -10.86 37.45 9.68
N PRO A 250 -10.28 38.28 10.57
CA PRO A 250 -10.93 38.70 11.78
C PRO A 250 -12.31 39.26 11.43
N ALA A 251 -13.36 38.74 12.06
CA ALA A 251 -14.68 39.32 11.90
C ALA A 251 -14.58 40.79 12.34
N ALA A 252 -14.72 41.72 11.40
CA ALA A 252 -15.01 43.11 11.73
C ALA A 252 -16.19 43.10 12.71
N ALA A 253 -16.08 43.92 13.77
CA ALA A 253 -16.96 44.05 14.94
C ALA A 253 -18.33 43.37 14.79
N PRO A 254 -18.79 42.60 15.82
CA PRO A 254 -19.96 41.73 15.69
C PRO A 254 -21.12 42.52 15.10
N ALA A 255 -21.43 42.27 13.83
CA ALA A 255 -22.68 42.72 13.25
C ALA A 255 -23.76 42.02 14.09
N LYS A 256 -24.34 42.77 15.03
CA LYS A 256 -25.56 42.40 15.73
C LYS A 256 -26.52 41.91 14.64
N ASN A 257 -26.79 40.60 14.59
CA ASN A 257 -27.61 39.87 13.61
C ASN A 257 -26.92 39.16 12.43
N ARG A 258 -25.80 38.45 12.63
CA ARG A 258 -25.55 37.20 11.88
C ARG A 258 -25.18 36.04 12.80
N THR A 259 -26.12 35.67 13.67
CA THR A 259 -26.22 34.28 14.11
C THR A 259 -26.36 33.42 12.84
N ARG A 260 -25.43 32.48 12.56
CA ARG A 260 -25.73 31.32 11.70
C ARG A 260 -26.82 30.52 12.45
N SER A 261 -28.07 30.98 12.38
CA SER A 261 -29.18 30.34 13.06
C SER A 261 -29.46 29.02 12.36
N GLY A 262 -29.06 27.90 12.97
CA GLY A 262 -29.52 26.56 12.60
C GLY A 262 -28.68 25.75 11.60
N LYS A 263 -27.65 26.29 10.94
CA LYS A 263 -26.78 25.48 10.05
C LYS A 263 -25.61 24.84 10.82
N LYS A 264 -25.45 23.52 10.66
CA LYS A 264 -24.32 22.74 11.21
C LYS A 264 -22.99 23.23 10.58
N PRO A 265 -21.86 23.18 11.31
CA PRO A 265 -20.53 23.38 10.73
C PRO A 265 -20.25 22.37 9.61
N LEU A 266 -19.41 22.72 8.66
CA LEU A 266 -19.14 21.91 7.46
C LEU A 266 -17.89 21.05 7.63
N MET A 267 -18.04 19.74 7.46
CA MET A 267 -16.94 18.77 7.39
C MET A 267 -16.81 18.25 5.96
N LEU A 268 -15.68 18.54 5.33
CA LEU A 268 -15.30 17.92 4.06
C LEU A 268 -14.61 16.59 4.35
N VAL A 269 -14.93 15.56 3.56
CA VAL A 269 -14.31 14.24 3.65
C VAL A 269 -13.72 13.88 2.29
N VAL A 270 -12.39 13.79 2.19
CA VAL A 270 -11.72 13.36 0.95
C VAL A 270 -11.37 11.89 1.06
N LEU A 271 -11.87 11.11 0.12
CA LEU A 271 -11.90 9.66 0.18
C LEU A 271 -10.93 9.02 -0.80
N GLU A 272 -10.42 7.88 -0.37
CA GLU A 272 -9.82 6.87 -1.24
C GLU A 272 -10.85 5.73 -1.41
N TRP A 273 -10.40 4.48 -1.63
CA TRP A 273 -11.27 3.29 -1.70
C TRP A 273 -12.31 3.24 -0.55
N PHE A 274 -13.59 3.47 -0.87
CA PHE A 274 -14.66 3.62 0.11
C PHE A 274 -15.98 2.94 -0.32
N GLY A 275 -15.90 1.87 -1.11
CA GLY A 275 -17.06 1.03 -1.40
C GLY A 275 -17.47 0.14 -0.21
N GLY A 276 -18.71 -0.34 -0.20
CA GLY A 276 -19.31 -1.14 0.88
C GLY A 276 -18.54 -2.43 1.23
N ALA A 277 -17.85 -3.00 0.23
CA ALA A 277 -16.99 -4.18 0.40
C ALA A 277 -15.56 -3.85 0.87
N HIS A 278 -15.16 -2.57 0.82
CA HIS A 278 -13.80 -2.13 1.14
C HIS A 278 -13.59 -1.87 2.64
N SER A 279 -12.36 -2.02 3.11
CA SER A 279 -12.00 -1.93 4.53
C SER A 279 -12.22 -0.56 5.15
N ILE A 280 -11.96 0.53 4.40
CA ILE A 280 -12.13 1.89 4.93
C ILE A 280 -13.59 2.17 5.24
N TYR A 281 -14.50 1.74 4.36
CA TYR A 281 -15.94 1.82 4.63
C TYR A 281 -16.30 1.05 5.90
N ARG A 282 -15.84 -0.21 6.04
CA ARG A 282 -16.16 -1.02 7.22
C ARG A 282 -15.66 -0.44 8.54
N THR A 283 -14.54 0.28 8.51
CA THR A 283 -13.88 0.79 9.72
C THR A 283 -14.23 2.24 10.05
N HIS A 284 -14.66 3.06 9.09
CA HIS A 284 -14.85 4.51 9.29
C HIS A 284 -16.26 5.02 8.94
N SER A 285 -17.09 4.26 8.23
CA SER A 285 -18.43 4.74 7.82
C SER A 285 -19.33 5.11 8.99
N ARG A 286 -19.33 4.33 10.08
CA ARG A 286 -20.23 4.56 11.22
C ARG A 286 -19.92 5.87 11.95
N THR A 287 -18.64 6.21 12.11
CA THR A 287 -18.24 7.47 12.74
C THR A 287 -18.56 8.67 11.84
N LEU A 288 -18.47 8.50 10.52
CA LEU A 288 -18.89 9.52 9.55
C LEU A 288 -20.41 9.73 9.53
N GLU A 289 -21.20 8.65 9.55
CA GLU A 289 -22.66 8.70 9.68
C GLU A 289 -23.06 9.43 10.97
N ALA A 290 -22.44 9.08 12.10
CA ALA A 290 -22.72 9.71 13.40
C ALA A 290 -22.23 11.17 13.47
N ALA A 291 -21.16 11.53 12.77
CA ALA A 291 -20.68 12.91 12.69
C ALA A 291 -21.71 13.87 12.08
N ARG A 292 -22.66 13.36 11.28
CA ARG A 292 -23.78 14.14 10.74
C ARG A 292 -24.70 14.71 11.82
N GLU A 293 -24.67 14.19 13.05
CA GLU A 293 -25.39 14.81 14.17
C GLU A 293 -24.86 16.23 14.49
N HIS A 294 -23.60 16.50 14.16
CA HIS A 294 -22.91 17.74 14.52
C HIS A 294 -22.43 18.55 13.32
N PHE A 295 -22.25 17.92 12.17
CA PHE A 295 -21.73 18.54 10.95
C PHE A 295 -22.67 18.32 9.76
N GLU A 296 -22.64 19.21 8.77
CA GLU A 296 -22.98 18.83 7.40
C GLU A 296 -21.73 18.12 6.84
N VAL A 297 -21.88 16.87 6.41
CA VAL A 297 -20.73 16.05 5.96
C VAL A 297 -20.79 15.89 4.44
N VAL A 298 -19.76 16.39 3.75
CA VAL A 298 -19.66 16.37 2.28
C VAL A 298 -18.48 15.51 1.86
N GLY A 299 -18.75 14.41 1.16
CA GLY A 299 -17.74 13.49 0.63
C GLY A 299 -17.24 13.90 -0.76
N PHE A 300 -15.95 13.71 -1.01
CA PHE A 300 -15.28 13.84 -2.30
C PHE A 300 -14.52 12.56 -2.64
N GLY A 301 -14.62 12.10 -3.87
CA GLY A 301 -13.79 11.00 -4.36
C GLY A 301 -14.11 10.60 -5.78
N PHE A 302 -13.41 9.59 -6.28
CA PHE A 302 -13.58 9.11 -7.65
C PHE A 302 -14.68 8.06 -7.75
N GLY A 303 -15.51 8.12 -8.81
CA GLY A 303 -16.63 7.20 -8.98
C GLY A 303 -16.24 5.73 -9.05
N TYR A 304 -15.06 5.40 -9.59
CA TYR A 304 -14.56 4.02 -9.65
C TYR A 304 -14.18 3.43 -8.28
N ALA A 305 -14.00 4.26 -7.26
CA ALA A 305 -13.53 3.86 -5.94
C ALA A 305 -14.65 3.83 -4.87
N ILE A 306 -15.86 4.29 -5.22
CA ILE A 306 -16.94 4.56 -4.27
C ILE A 306 -18.28 4.15 -4.90
N ASP A 307 -18.91 3.14 -4.29
CA ASP A 307 -20.25 2.67 -4.67
C ASP A 307 -21.36 3.47 -3.97
N ASP A 308 -22.63 3.19 -4.33
CA ASP A 308 -23.79 3.90 -3.79
C ASP A 308 -23.92 3.76 -2.27
N ILE A 309 -23.48 2.62 -1.72
CA ILE A 309 -23.46 2.36 -0.27
C ILE A 309 -22.46 3.31 0.41
N GLY A 310 -21.28 3.48 -0.17
CA GLY A 310 -20.28 4.45 0.28
C GLY A 310 -20.78 5.89 0.18
N ARG A 311 -21.44 6.25 -0.94
CA ARG A 311 -21.99 7.61 -1.16
C ARG A 311 -23.07 7.97 -0.13
N ALA A 312 -23.91 7.00 0.27
CA ALA A 312 -25.01 7.20 1.21
C ALA A 312 -24.58 7.58 2.65
N VAL A 313 -23.28 7.45 2.97
CA VAL A 313 -22.71 7.87 4.27
C VAL A 313 -22.75 9.39 4.46
N PHE A 314 -22.75 10.16 3.37
CA PHE A 314 -22.59 11.62 3.39
C PHE A 314 -23.93 12.35 3.20
N ASP A 315 -24.03 13.59 3.69
CA ASP A 315 -25.19 14.44 3.38
C ASP A 315 -25.19 14.86 1.90
N ARG A 316 -23.99 15.06 1.35
CA ARG A 316 -23.74 15.31 -0.07
C ARG A 316 -22.48 14.56 -0.50
N PHE A 317 -22.47 14.10 -1.74
CA PHE A 317 -21.29 13.50 -2.35
C PHE A 317 -20.99 14.22 -3.66
N ILE A 318 -19.73 14.63 -3.83
CA ILE A 318 -19.24 15.30 -5.03
C ILE A 318 -18.22 14.37 -5.67
N GLU A 319 -18.57 13.83 -6.83
CA GLU A 319 -17.66 13.02 -7.63
C GLU A 319 -16.61 13.91 -8.27
N LEU A 320 -15.34 13.51 -8.17
CA LEU A 320 -14.23 14.16 -8.84
C LEU A 320 -14.09 13.59 -10.25
N GLU A 321 -14.15 14.47 -11.25
CA GLU A 321 -13.97 14.13 -12.66
C GLU A 321 -12.48 14.17 -13.04
N GLN A 322 -12.11 13.45 -14.09
CA GLN A 322 -10.75 13.47 -14.67
C GLN A 322 -9.63 13.11 -13.68
N PRO A 323 -9.58 11.87 -13.16
CA PRO A 323 -8.58 11.43 -12.18
C PRO A 323 -7.11 11.59 -12.65
N GLU A 324 -6.88 11.69 -13.96
CA GLU A 324 -5.59 11.95 -14.57
C GLU A 324 -5.08 13.40 -14.38
N TYR A 325 -5.97 14.37 -14.14
CA TYR A 325 -5.64 15.79 -13.94
C TYR A 325 -5.81 16.20 -12.48
N ILE A 326 -4.89 15.74 -11.63
CA ILE A 326 -4.99 15.89 -10.17
C ILE A 326 -5.14 17.36 -9.70
N GLY A 327 -4.57 18.31 -10.44
CA GLY A 327 -4.68 19.74 -10.15
C GLY A 327 -6.12 20.25 -10.17
N GLU A 328 -6.92 19.84 -11.15
CA GLU A 328 -8.34 20.26 -11.26
C GLU A 328 -9.19 19.60 -10.17
N CYS A 329 -8.90 18.35 -9.81
CA CYS A 329 -9.52 17.67 -8.67
C CYS A 329 -9.28 18.45 -7.36
N LEU A 330 -8.02 18.83 -7.10
CA LEU A 330 -7.65 19.59 -5.90
C LEU A 330 -8.26 20.99 -5.89
N LYS A 331 -8.29 21.66 -7.04
CA LYS A 331 -8.94 22.96 -7.22
C LYS A 331 -10.43 22.89 -6.88
N THR A 332 -11.13 21.87 -7.38
CA THR A 332 -12.55 21.63 -7.09
C THR A 332 -12.81 21.55 -5.58
N ILE A 333 -12.00 20.78 -4.85
CA ILE A 333 -12.13 20.65 -3.39
C ILE A 333 -11.81 21.97 -2.69
N ARG A 334 -10.73 22.64 -3.09
CA ARG A 334 -10.27 23.92 -2.51
C ARG A 334 -11.31 25.03 -2.69
N ASP A 335 -11.82 25.21 -3.90
CA ASP A 335 -12.76 26.27 -4.25
C ASP A 335 -14.12 26.03 -3.57
N PHE A 336 -14.53 24.77 -3.44
CA PHE A 336 -15.68 24.39 -2.62
C PHE A 336 -15.48 24.75 -1.15
N ALA A 337 -14.32 24.40 -0.59
CA ALA A 337 -13.97 24.70 0.80
C ALA A 337 -13.99 26.20 1.09
N GLU A 338 -13.48 27.01 0.15
CA GLU A 338 -13.48 28.47 0.23
C GLU A 338 -14.90 29.05 0.18
N THR A 339 -15.69 28.62 -0.81
CA THR A 339 -17.05 29.11 -1.07
C THR A 339 -18.00 28.77 0.09
N GLU A 340 -17.98 27.53 0.55
CA GLU A 340 -18.88 27.02 1.60
C GLU A 340 -18.35 27.26 3.03
N LYS A 341 -17.09 27.74 3.13
CA LYS A 341 -16.38 28.01 4.38
C LYS A 341 -16.27 26.77 5.26
N ALA A 342 -15.54 25.77 4.76
CA ALA A 342 -15.28 24.51 5.47
C ALA A 342 -14.72 24.75 6.88
N ASP A 343 -15.29 24.08 7.88
CA ASP A 343 -14.81 24.12 9.26
C ASP A 343 -13.78 23.01 9.52
N VAL A 344 -13.95 21.85 8.87
CA VAL A 344 -13.12 20.65 9.03
C VAL A 344 -12.81 20.01 7.67
N LEU A 345 -11.58 19.54 7.47
CA LEU A 345 -11.24 18.51 6.49
C LEU A 345 -10.89 17.23 7.23
N TYR A 346 -11.52 16.12 6.85
CA TYR A 346 -11.17 14.81 7.33
C TYR A 346 -10.80 13.89 6.17
N MET A 347 -9.70 13.15 6.29
CA MET A 347 -9.29 12.13 5.32
C MET A 347 -9.19 10.80 6.05
N PRO A 348 -10.17 9.89 5.91
CA PRO A 348 -10.16 8.59 6.61
C PRO A 348 -8.92 7.75 6.29
N SER A 349 -8.28 8.02 5.15
CA SER A 349 -7.05 7.38 4.70
C SER A 349 -6.19 8.39 3.93
N VAL A 350 -4.87 8.30 4.08
CA VAL A 350 -3.91 9.10 3.33
C VAL A 350 -2.77 8.21 2.84
N GLY A 351 -2.67 8.02 1.52
CA GLY A 351 -1.47 7.48 0.88
C GLY A 351 -1.75 6.45 -0.23
N MET A 352 -2.97 5.91 -0.32
CA MET A 352 -3.32 4.97 -1.38
C MET A 352 -3.53 5.68 -2.72
N PHE A 353 -3.96 6.94 -2.73
CA PHE A 353 -4.09 7.76 -3.95
C PHE A 353 -3.15 8.97 -3.94
N VAL A 354 -2.72 9.40 -5.13
CA VAL A 354 -2.00 10.67 -5.30
C VAL A 354 -2.83 11.84 -4.77
N LEU A 355 -4.15 11.81 -4.93
CA LEU A 355 -5.08 12.83 -4.46
C LEU A 355 -4.91 13.14 -2.98
N SER A 356 -4.94 12.13 -2.11
CA SER A 356 -4.86 12.33 -0.66
C SER A 356 -3.49 12.81 -0.23
N VAL A 357 -2.41 12.36 -0.90
CA VAL A 357 -1.05 12.83 -0.63
C VAL A 357 -0.97 14.33 -0.92
N PHE A 358 -1.49 14.78 -2.07
CA PHE A 358 -1.55 16.20 -2.41
C PHE A 358 -2.47 16.99 -1.49
N MET A 359 -3.67 16.47 -1.21
CA MET A 359 -4.66 17.12 -0.37
C MET A 359 -4.13 17.29 1.07
N SER A 360 -3.39 16.31 1.59
CA SER A 360 -2.77 16.39 2.91
C SER A 360 -1.73 17.50 3.03
N ASN A 361 -1.27 18.05 1.92
CA ASN A 361 -0.32 19.16 1.84
C ASN A 361 -0.98 20.48 1.49
N LEU A 362 -2.31 20.62 1.58
CA LEU A 362 -3.00 21.89 1.36
C LEU A 362 -3.91 22.22 2.55
N ARG A 363 -3.89 23.48 2.99
CA ARG A 363 -4.76 23.96 4.06
C ARG A 363 -6.07 24.50 3.48
N VAL A 364 -7.12 23.71 3.55
CA VAL A 364 -8.48 24.05 3.07
C VAL A 364 -9.51 24.18 4.19
N ALA A 365 -9.15 23.81 5.42
CA ALA A 365 -9.99 24.02 6.59
C ALA A 365 -9.18 24.39 7.85
N PRO A 366 -9.77 25.15 8.80
CA PRO A 366 -9.14 25.47 10.10
C PRO A 366 -8.66 24.26 10.91
N LEU A 367 -9.36 23.13 10.79
CA LEU A 367 -9.03 21.86 11.43
C LEU A 367 -8.91 20.78 10.35
N GLN A 368 -7.77 20.12 10.26
CA GLN A 368 -7.54 19.02 9.33
C GLN A 368 -7.10 17.77 10.07
N ILE A 369 -7.77 16.67 9.81
CA ILE A 369 -7.62 15.40 10.54
C ILE A 369 -7.39 14.28 9.54
N ALA A 370 -6.41 13.43 9.79
CA ALA A 370 -6.25 12.16 9.08
C ALA A 370 -6.79 11.00 9.92
N GLY A 371 -7.29 9.96 9.26
CA GLY A 371 -7.62 8.66 9.85
C GLY A 371 -6.53 7.63 9.59
N LEU A 372 -6.79 6.40 9.99
CA LEU A 372 -5.83 5.29 9.93
C LEU A 372 -6.20 4.25 8.87
N GLY A 373 -6.83 4.67 7.78
CA GLY A 373 -7.08 3.79 6.64
C GLY A 373 -5.78 3.22 6.05
N HIS A 374 -4.80 4.08 5.82
CA HIS A 374 -3.38 3.72 5.83
C HIS A 374 -2.80 4.14 7.19
N PRO A 375 -2.52 3.19 8.11
CA PRO A 375 -2.24 3.46 9.52
C PRO A 375 -0.82 3.98 9.80
N ALA A 376 -0.42 5.09 9.17
CA ALA A 376 0.90 5.68 9.34
C ALA A 376 0.82 7.22 9.39
N THR A 377 1.81 7.84 10.04
CA THR A 377 2.02 9.30 10.04
C THR A 377 2.03 9.88 8.62
N THR A 378 1.49 11.09 8.46
CA THR A 378 1.52 11.81 7.19
C THR A 378 2.76 12.68 7.03
N HIS A 379 3.39 13.08 8.15
CA HIS A 379 4.48 14.05 8.17
C HIS A 379 4.18 15.38 7.48
N SER A 380 2.91 15.74 7.37
CA SER A 380 2.48 17.03 6.81
C SER A 380 2.21 18.04 7.92
N ASP A 381 2.70 19.27 7.73
CA ASP A 381 2.39 20.41 8.61
C ASP A 381 0.95 20.91 8.43
N LYS A 382 0.22 20.39 7.42
CA LYS A 382 -1.17 20.75 7.17
C LYS A 382 -2.16 19.79 7.84
N ILE A 383 -1.71 18.70 8.47
CA ILE A 383 -2.59 17.82 9.25
C ILE A 383 -2.38 18.10 10.73
N ASP A 384 -3.45 18.52 11.41
CA ASP A 384 -3.38 18.87 12.83
C ASP A 384 -3.42 17.64 13.74
N TYR A 385 -4.26 16.67 13.38
CA TYR A 385 -4.48 15.46 14.18
C TYR A 385 -4.57 14.18 13.36
N VAL A 386 -4.21 13.07 13.98
CA VAL A 386 -4.57 11.72 13.54
C VAL A 386 -5.60 11.13 14.51
N SER A 387 -6.76 10.73 13.98
CA SER A 387 -7.81 10.02 14.72
C SER A 387 -7.43 8.56 14.92
N VAL A 388 -7.40 8.11 16.18
CA VAL A 388 -6.95 6.77 16.56
C VAL A 388 -7.66 6.31 17.83
N GLU A 389 -8.05 5.04 17.91
CA GLU A 389 -8.51 4.46 19.18
C GLU A 389 -7.34 4.35 20.18
N GLU A 390 -7.59 4.68 21.44
CA GLU A 390 -6.56 4.79 22.47
C GLU A 390 -5.73 3.52 22.70
N ASP A 391 -6.32 2.35 22.48
CA ASP A 391 -5.70 1.02 22.62
C ASP A 391 -4.87 0.61 21.40
N TYR A 392 -5.04 1.27 20.25
CA TYR A 392 -4.21 1.07 19.06
C TYR A 392 -2.90 1.87 19.11
N VAL A 393 -2.77 2.81 20.03
CA VAL A 393 -1.55 3.63 20.15
C VAL A 393 -0.42 2.79 20.75
N GLY A 394 0.69 2.68 20.03
CA GLY A 394 1.96 2.18 20.56
C GLY A 394 2.80 3.33 21.10
N ASP A 395 3.91 3.64 20.44
CA ASP A 395 4.72 4.83 20.73
C ASP A 395 4.10 6.07 20.05
N PRO A 396 3.62 7.08 20.80
CA PRO A 396 3.12 8.32 20.20
C PRO A 396 4.17 9.07 19.37
N ALA A 397 5.47 8.84 19.58
CA ALA A 397 6.54 9.47 18.82
C ALA A 397 6.60 9.01 17.35
N CYS A 398 5.91 7.92 16.99
CA CYS A 398 5.73 7.50 15.60
C CYS A 398 4.90 8.50 14.77
N PHE A 399 4.17 9.41 15.41
CA PHE A 399 3.37 10.43 14.74
C PHE A 399 3.97 11.82 14.84
N SER A 400 3.91 12.58 13.75
CA SER A 400 4.21 14.02 13.78
C SER A 400 3.02 14.88 14.19
N GLU A 401 1.83 14.35 13.97
CA GLU A 401 0.55 14.96 14.27
C GLU A 401 0.19 14.74 15.72
N ARG A 402 -0.71 15.57 16.25
CA ARG A 402 -1.29 15.29 17.56
C ARG A 402 -2.26 14.12 17.46
N LEU A 403 -2.25 13.23 18.44
CA LEU A 403 -3.22 12.12 18.46
C LEU A 403 -4.57 12.60 18.97
N LEU A 404 -5.61 12.46 18.14
CA LEU A 404 -7.00 12.55 18.53
C LEU A 404 -7.45 11.17 19.03
N LYS A 405 -7.12 10.87 20.29
CA LYS A 405 -7.45 9.59 20.92
C LYS A 405 -8.96 9.48 21.14
N LEU A 406 -9.56 8.48 20.52
CA LEU A 406 -10.94 8.06 20.77
C LEU A 406 -10.94 6.95 21.85
N PRO A 407 -12.03 6.79 22.62
CA PRO A 407 -12.19 5.59 23.44
C PRO A 407 -12.01 4.32 22.60
N LYS A 408 -11.57 3.21 23.20
CA LYS A 408 -11.39 1.94 22.47
C LYS A 408 -12.61 1.45 21.68
N ASN A 409 -13.81 1.87 22.05
CA ASN A 409 -15.07 1.56 21.36
C ASN A 409 -15.61 2.76 20.55
N GLY A 410 -14.81 3.81 20.33
CA GLY A 410 -15.20 5.05 19.68
C GLY A 410 -15.28 4.96 18.15
N GLN A 411 -14.75 3.88 17.58
CA GLN A 411 -14.77 3.61 16.14
C GLN A 411 -15.26 2.17 15.87
N PRO A 412 -16.55 1.88 16.15
CA PRO A 412 -17.09 0.54 15.89
C PRO A 412 -17.09 0.25 14.40
N TYR A 413 -16.69 -0.97 14.05
CA TYR A 413 -16.71 -1.42 12.67
C TYR A 413 -18.13 -1.81 12.24
N ARG A 414 -18.27 -2.23 10.99
CA ARG A 414 -19.44 -2.93 10.48
C ARG A 414 -19.04 -4.18 9.69
N PRO A 415 -19.91 -5.21 9.65
CA PRO A 415 -19.75 -6.34 8.76
C PRO A 415 -19.62 -5.88 7.29
N SER A 416 -18.92 -6.68 6.49
CA SER A 416 -18.89 -6.49 5.04
C SER A 416 -20.27 -6.71 4.45
N VAL A 417 -20.70 -5.84 3.53
CA VAL A 417 -21.95 -6.07 2.76
C VAL A 417 -21.88 -7.31 1.86
N SER A 418 -20.66 -7.80 1.61
CA SER A 418 -20.42 -9.02 0.84
C SER A 418 -20.25 -10.27 1.71
N LEU A 419 -20.40 -10.17 3.04
CA LEU A 419 -20.29 -11.32 3.94
C LEU A 419 -21.41 -12.33 3.59
N PRO A 420 -21.06 -13.55 3.16
CA PRO A 420 -22.08 -14.56 2.88
C PRO A 420 -22.61 -15.16 4.18
N ASP A 421 -23.75 -15.84 4.09
CA ASP A 421 -24.28 -16.61 5.21
C ASP A 421 -23.31 -17.75 5.56
N ILE A 422 -22.62 -17.60 6.70
CA ILE A 422 -21.64 -18.58 7.19
C ILE A 422 -21.97 -18.96 8.63
N VAL A 423 -21.86 -20.26 8.90
CA VAL A 423 -21.90 -20.80 10.26
C VAL A 423 -20.51 -21.28 10.63
N ALA A 424 -19.88 -20.58 11.57
CA ALA A 424 -18.57 -20.95 12.10
C ALA A 424 -18.64 -22.33 12.79
N ARG A 425 -17.59 -23.14 12.61
CA ARG A 425 -17.49 -24.47 13.21
C ARG A 425 -16.06 -24.77 13.67
N VAL A 426 -15.92 -25.70 14.60
CA VAL A 426 -14.62 -26.33 14.90
C VAL A 426 -14.38 -27.42 13.84
N PRO A 427 -13.26 -27.39 13.09
CA PRO A 427 -12.98 -28.38 12.07
C PRO A 427 -12.69 -29.75 12.73
N PRO A 428 -12.91 -30.86 12.01
CA PRO A 428 -12.49 -32.17 12.48
C PRO A 428 -10.97 -32.20 12.66
N SER A 429 -10.50 -33.06 13.57
CA SER A 429 -9.08 -33.34 13.72
C SER A 429 -8.48 -33.82 12.40
N ARG A 430 -7.28 -33.35 12.08
CA ARG A 430 -6.48 -33.78 10.94
C ARG A 430 -5.02 -33.94 11.37
N GLU A 431 -4.28 -34.75 10.63
CA GLU A 431 -2.86 -35.03 10.90
C GLU A 431 -1.98 -33.79 10.63
N THR A 432 -2.18 -33.14 9.49
CA THR A 432 -1.50 -31.90 9.11
C THR A 432 -2.42 -30.71 9.29
N LEU A 433 -2.07 -29.77 10.17
CA LEU A 433 -2.85 -28.56 10.37
C LEU A 433 -2.64 -27.55 9.24
N GLU A 434 -3.70 -26.82 8.91
CA GLU A 434 -3.63 -25.73 7.94
C GLU A 434 -3.51 -24.39 8.67
N ILE A 435 -2.45 -23.65 8.35
CA ILE A 435 -2.19 -22.30 8.89
C ILE A 435 -2.47 -21.29 7.79
N VAL A 436 -3.44 -20.40 7.99
CA VAL A 436 -3.73 -19.35 7.00
C VAL A 436 -3.02 -18.04 7.33
N VAL A 437 -2.45 -17.42 6.31
CA VAL A 437 -1.88 -16.07 6.36
C VAL A 437 -2.75 -15.16 5.52
N THR A 438 -3.58 -14.35 6.19
CA THR A 438 -4.50 -13.38 5.57
C THR A 438 -3.81 -12.04 5.35
N ALA A 439 -2.79 -12.05 4.48
CA ALA A 439 -1.89 -10.90 4.29
C ALA A 439 -1.79 -10.51 2.82
N SER A 440 -2.01 -9.22 2.53
CA SER A 440 -1.68 -8.68 1.21
C SER A 440 -0.17 -8.77 0.94
N ALA A 441 0.23 -8.86 -0.34
CA ALA A 441 1.63 -9.14 -0.72
C ALA A 441 2.68 -8.21 -0.07
N MET A 442 2.34 -6.93 0.13
CA MET A 442 3.18 -5.90 0.78
C MET A 442 3.55 -6.19 2.24
N LYS A 443 2.77 -7.01 2.94
CA LYS A 443 3.05 -7.40 4.33
C LYS A 443 4.08 -8.52 4.43
N LEU A 444 4.34 -9.21 3.33
CA LEU A 444 5.26 -10.34 3.30
C LEU A 444 6.70 -9.84 3.16
N ASN A 445 7.57 -10.38 3.99
CA ASN A 445 8.99 -10.05 4.06
C ASN A 445 9.80 -11.28 4.49
N PRO A 446 11.13 -11.31 4.29
CA PRO A 446 11.96 -12.45 4.67
C PRO A 446 11.85 -12.79 6.16
N GLY A 447 11.84 -11.81 7.06
CA GLY A 447 11.76 -12.04 8.51
C GLY A 447 10.49 -12.78 8.95
N PHE A 448 9.34 -12.45 8.33
CA PHE A 448 8.09 -13.16 8.57
C PHE A 448 8.09 -14.58 7.96
N LEU A 449 8.65 -14.76 6.76
CA LEU A 449 8.78 -16.07 6.14
C LEU A 449 9.72 -16.99 6.93
N ASP A 450 10.81 -16.44 7.48
CA ASP A 450 11.73 -17.14 8.37
C ASP A 450 11.04 -17.55 9.68
N ALA A 451 10.22 -16.68 10.27
CA ALA A 451 9.42 -17.06 11.44
C ALA A 451 8.46 -18.23 11.11
N CYS A 452 7.81 -18.22 9.95
CA CYS A 452 6.99 -19.35 9.50
C CYS A 452 7.81 -20.65 9.34
N ARG A 453 9.03 -20.54 8.80
CA ARG A 453 9.95 -21.67 8.64
C ARG A 453 10.33 -22.25 10.00
N GLU A 454 10.68 -21.39 10.96
CA GLU A 454 11.00 -21.79 12.34
C GLU A 454 9.80 -22.45 13.04
N ILE A 455 8.59 -21.90 12.86
CA ILE A 455 7.35 -22.51 13.40
C ILE A 455 7.18 -23.93 12.86
N GLY A 456 7.26 -24.11 11.54
CA GLY A 456 7.13 -25.43 10.91
C GLY A 456 8.24 -26.42 11.26
N ALA A 457 9.41 -25.94 11.66
CA ALA A 457 10.53 -26.77 12.08
C ALA A 457 10.47 -27.18 13.57
N ARG A 458 9.90 -26.32 14.42
CA ARG A 458 9.82 -26.53 15.88
C ARG A 458 8.53 -27.22 16.34
N ALA A 459 7.44 -27.07 15.60
CA ALA A 459 6.19 -27.75 15.89
C ALA A 459 6.34 -29.27 15.74
N THR A 460 5.79 -30.02 16.69
CA THR A 460 5.74 -31.49 16.61
C THR A 460 4.61 -31.98 15.72
N THR A 461 3.54 -31.18 15.60
CA THR A 461 2.43 -31.42 14.69
C THR A 461 2.78 -30.92 13.28
N PRO A 462 2.58 -31.73 12.22
CA PRO A 462 2.78 -31.27 10.85
C PRO A 462 1.87 -30.08 10.48
N VAL A 463 2.41 -29.14 9.70
CA VAL A 463 1.67 -27.94 9.26
C VAL A 463 1.84 -27.67 7.76
N GLU A 464 0.80 -27.12 7.14
CA GLU A 464 0.80 -26.56 5.79
C GLU A 464 0.40 -25.08 5.85
N PHE A 465 1.22 -24.21 5.26
CA PHE A 465 0.97 -22.76 5.26
C PHE A 465 0.22 -22.34 4.00
N HIS A 466 -0.86 -21.58 4.17
CA HIS A 466 -1.71 -21.07 3.09
C HIS A 466 -1.64 -19.54 3.02
N PHE A 467 -1.02 -19.00 1.98
CA PHE A 467 -0.87 -17.56 1.77
C PHE A 467 -1.98 -17.02 0.88
N LEU A 468 -2.80 -16.11 1.42
CA LEU A 468 -3.89 -15.43 0.73
C LEU A 468 -3.47 -13.98 0.38
N SER A 469 -2.59 -13.85 -0.61
CA SER A 469 -1.95 -12.57 -0.98
C SER A 469 -2.86 -11.52 -1.63
N GLY A 470 -4.03 -11.95 -2.11
CA GLY A 470 -4.96 -11.12 -2.88
C GLY A 470 -4.46 -10.80 -4.30
N VAL A 471 -3.38 -11.42 -4.76
CA VAL A 471 -2.79 -11.15 -6.08
C VAL A 471 -3.46 -12.03 -7.14
N PRO A 472 -3.98 -11.44 -8.24
CA PRO A 472 -4.59 -12.21 -9.33
C PRO A 472 -3.55 -13.02 -10.11
N ALA A 473 -4.03 -13.95 -10.94
CA ALA A 473 -3.16 -14.73 -11.81
C ALA A 473 -2.38 -13.81 -12.79
N GLY A 474 -1.08 -14.07 -12.93
CA GLY A 474 -0.15 -13.28 -13.74
C GLY A 474 1.26 -13.37 -13.17
N LEU A 475 2.23 -12.71 -13.83
CA LEU A 475 3.63 -12.70 -13.42
C LEU A 475 3.86 -12.35 -11.92
N PRO A 476 3.15 -11.37 -11.32
CA PRO A 476 3.31 -11.08 -9.90
C PRO A 476 3.03 -12.28 -8.98
N LEU A 477 1.97 -13.05 -9.25
CA LEU A 477 1.62 -14.24 -8.44
C LEU A 477 2.65 -15.35 -8.61
N GLU A 478 3.22 -15.51 -9.80
CA GLU A 478 4.29 -16.48 -10.05
C GLU A 478 5.56 -16.12 -9.29
N ARG A 479 5.91 -14.83 -9.25
CA ARG A 479 7.04 -14.37 -8.45
C ARG A 479 6.83 -14.63 -6.96
N ILE A 480 5.62 -14.35 -6.44
CA ILE A 480 5.29 -14.64 -5.04
C ILE A 480 5.40 -16.14 -4.75
N ARG A 481 4.90 -17.00 -5.64
CA ARG A 481 5.00 -18.47 -5.53
C ARG A 481 6.44 -18.95 -5.48
N ASP A 482 7.30 -18.44 -6.36
CA ASP A 482 8.71 -18.80 -6.39
C ASP A 482 9.41 -18.39 -5.08
N VAL A 483 9.25 -17.14 -4.65
CA VAL A 483 9.91 -16.62 -3.44
C VAL A 483 9.45 -17.35 -2.18
N ILE A 484 8.13 -17.50 -1.99
CA ILE A 484 7.58 -18.22 -0.83
C ILE A 484 7.94 -19.70 -0.90
N GLY A 485 7.86 -20.33 -2.08
CA GLY A 485 8.20 -21.75 -2.25
C GLY A 485 9.67 -22.06 -1.93
N ARG A 486 10.59 -21.13 -2.19
CA ARG A 486 12.00 -21.26 -1.77
C ARG A 486 12.17 -21.19 -0.25
N ALA A 487 11.43 -20.32 0.43
CA ALA A 487 11.49 -20.18 1.88
C ALA A 487 10.71 -21.30 2.62
N LEU A 488 9.60 -21.74 2.04
CA LEU A 488 8.62 -22.69 2.59
C LEU A 488 8.16 -23.67 1.48
N PRO A 489 8.92 -24.75 1.20
CA PRO A 489 8.66 -25.65 0.06
C PRO A 489 7.28 -26.33 0.04
N ARG A 490 6.61 -26.44 1.19
CA ARG A 490 5.27 -27.03 1.31
C ARG A 490 4.16 -25.98 1.39
N ALA A 491 4.46 -24.69 1.26
CA ALA A 491 3.45 -23.65 1.34
C ALA A 491 2.58 -23.60 0.08
N VAL A 492 1.29 -23.34 0.28
CA VAL A 492 0.32 -23.10 -0.79
C VAL A 492 0.11 -21.59 -0.93
N VAL A 493 0.47 -21.04 -2.08
CA VAL A 493 0.20 -19.63 -2.42
C VAL A 493 -1.00 -19.56 -3.36
N HIS A 494 -2.11 -19.09 -2.82
CA HIS A 494 -3.37 -19.00 -3.54
C HIS A 494 -3.38 -17.81 -4.50
N GLY A 495 -4.14 -17.93 -5.59
CA GLY A 495 -4.49 -16.79 -6.41
C GLY A 495 -5.60 -15.96 -5.77
N PHE A 496 -6.07 -14.95 -6.50
CA PHE A 496 -7.20 -14.13 -6.06
C PHE A 496 -8.50 -14.94 -5.97
N TYR A 497 -9.22 -14.75 -4.86
CA TYR A 497 -10.58 -15.22 -4.67
C TYR A 497 -11.51 -14.03 -4.47
N GLY A 498 -12.76 -14.17 -4.93
CA GLY A 498 -13.85 -13.35 -4.40
C GLY A 498 -14.04 -13.63 -2.90
N TYR A 499 -14.68 -12.70 -2.18
CA TYR A 499 -14.72 -12.72 -0.72
C TYR A 499 -15.26 -14.04 -0.12
N ALA A 500 -16.31 -14.62 -0.71
CA ALA A 500 -16.84 -15.91 -0.26
C ALA A 500 -15.83 -17.06 -0.42
N GLY A 501 -15.11 -17.12 -1.54
CA GLY A 501 -14.07 -18.12 -1.77
C GLY A 501 -12.87 -17.94 -0.84
N TYR A 502 -12.49 -16.68 -0.58
CA TYR A 502 -11.47 -16.34 0.42
C TYR A 502 -11.87 -16.81 1.82
N LEU A 503 -13.10 -16.52 2.27
CA LEU A 503 -13.58 -16.96 3.57
C LEU A 503 -13.70 -18.49 3.68
N ALA A 504 -14.02 -19.19 2.59
CA ALA A 504 -14.01 -20.65 2.58
C ALA A 504 -12.60 -21.23 2.83
N CYS A 505 -11.55 -20.57 2.31
CA CYS A 505 -10.17 -20.93 2.63
C CYS A 505 -9.84 -20.65 4.11
N VAL A 506 -10.27 -19.51 4.64
CA VAL A 506 -10.04 -19.15 6.05
C VAL A 506 -10.78 -20.11 7.00
N ASP A 507 -12.03 -20.49 6.71
CA ASP A 507 -12.85 -21.38 7.55
C ASP A 507 -12.23 -22.78 7.69
N ARG A 508 -11.58 -23.25 6.61
CA ARG A 508 -10.91 -24.55 6.55
C ARG A 508 -9.65 -24.60 7.41
N ALA A 509 -8.98 -23.48 7.63
CA ALA A 509 -7.75 -23.42 8.41
C ALA A 509 -7.98 -23.77 9.89
N ASP A 510 -6.92 -24.20 10.58
CA ASP A 510 -6.93 -24.55 12.00
C ASP A 510 -6.57 -23.36 12.89
N LEU A 511 -5.69 -22.48 12.38
CA LEU A 511 -5.30 -21.21 12.99
C LEU A 511 -4.85 -20.21 11.90
N PHE A 512 -4.76 -18.93 12.27
CA PHE A 512 -4.14 -17.92 11.42
C PHE A 512 -2.90 -17.29 12.04
N LEU A 513 -2.02 -16.77 11.18
CA LEU A 513 -0.84 -16.01 11.57
C LEU A 513 -0.95 -14.59 11.02
N SER A 514 -0.89 -13.59 11.90
CA SER A 514 -0.72 -12.20 11.48
C SER A 514 0.72 -11.95 11.03
N PRO A 515 0.94 -11.32 9.86
CA PRO A 515 2.27 -10.88 9.45
C PRO A 515 2.80 -9.76 10.36
N PHE A 516 4.11 -9.53 10.33
CA PHE A 516 4.76 -8.42 11.01
C PHE A 516 5.93 -7.88 10.15
N PRO A 517 6.37 -6.62 10.29
CA PRO A 517 5.88 -5.62 11.27
C PRO A 517 4.45 -5.14 10.95
N PHE A 518 4.07 -5.05 9.69
CA PHE A 518 2.73 -4.57 9.33
C PHE A 518 1.66 -5.65 9.55
N GLY A 519 0.93 -5.54 10.66
CA GLY A 519 -0.09 -6.47 11.11
C GLY A 519 -1.42 -6.40 10.37
N ASN A 520 -2.43 -7.04 10.92
CA ASN A 520 -3.76 -7.21 10.33
C ASN A 520 -4.84 -6.39 11.03
N THR A 521 -5.95 -6.23 10.31
CA THR A 521 -7.19 -5.64 10.86
C THR A 521 -8.36 -6.43 10.30
N ASN A 522 -8.59 -6.31 8.98
CA ASN A 522 -9.67 -7.02 8.30
C ASN A 522 -9.48 -8.53 8.34
N GLY A 523 -8.26 -9.03 8.13
CA GLY A 523 -7.98 -10.46 8.25
C GLY A 523 -8.28 -11.03 9.65
N ILE A 524 -8.14 -10.22 10.71
CA ILE A 524 -8.54 -10.60 12.07
C ILE A 524 -10.05 -10.61 12.20
N VAL A 525 -10.74 -9.57 11.71
CA VAL A 525 -12.22 -9.53 11.72
C VAL A 525 -12.79 -10.73 10.96
N ASP A 526 -12.24 -11.07 9.80
CA ASP A 526 -12.62 -12.24 9.01
C ASP A 526 -12.36 -13.55 9.77
N ALA A 527 -11.18 -13.70 10.37
CA ALA A 527 -10.84 -14.87 11.19
C ALA A 527 -11.78 -15.02 12.40
N LEU A 528 -12.05 -13.94 13.13
CA LEU A 528 -12.96 -13.93 14.27
C LEU A 528 -14.41 -14.21 13.87
N THR A 529 -14.84 -13.79 12.67
CA THR A 529 -16.15 -14.16 12.10
C THR A 529 -16.31 -15.68 12.00
N LEU A 530 -15.20 -16.39 11.76
CA LEU A 530 -15.12 -17.85 11.64
C LEU A 530 -14.67 -18.53 12.94
N GLY A 531 -14.51 -17.77 14.02
CA GLY A 531 -14.00 -18.23 15.31
C GLY A 531 -12.54 -18.71 15.28
N LEU A 532 -11.79 -18.39 14.22
CA LEU A 532 -10.44 -18.89 14.00
C LEU A 532 -9.45 -18.18 14.94
N PRO A 533 -8.74 -18.91 15.83
CA PRO A 533 -7.71 -18.31 16.67
C PRO A 533 -6.41 -18.07 15.89
N GLY A 534 -5.56 -17.18 16.39
CA GLY A 534 -4.27 -16.91 15.77
C GLY A 534 -3.27 -16.26 16.71
N VAL A 535 -2.12 -15.93 16.15
CA VAL A 535 -1.00 -15.28 16.84
C VAL A 535 -0.60 -14.01 16.10
N CYS A 536 -0.31 -12.95 16.85
CA CYS A 536 0.20 -11.69 16.33
C CYS A 536 1.45 -11.22 17.11
N LYS A 537 2.20 -10.32 16.51
CA LYS A 537 3.34 -9.65 17.15
C LYS A 537 3.03 -8.16 17.30
N ARG A 538 3.28 -7.59 18.48
CA ARG A 538 3.17 -6.15 18.72
C ARG A 538 4.49 -5.41 18.52
N GLY A 539 4.39 -4.10 18.36
CA GLY A 539 5.52 -3.19 18.13
C GLY A 539 5.17 -1.75 18.48
N ALA A 540 5.95 -0.79 17.99
CA ALA A 540 5.80 0.62 18.33
C ALA A 540 4.71 1.32 17.51
N GLU A 541 4.56 0.93 16.24
CA GLU A 541 3.67 1.58 15.29
C GLU A 541 2.21 1.15 15.49
N VAL A 542 1.26 1.98 15.09
CA VAL A 542 -0.16 1.63 15.16
C VAL A 542 -0.47 0.36 14.35
N PHE A 543 0.13 0.20 13.16
CA PHE A 543 -0.03 -1.04 12.37
C PHE A 543 0.60 -2.28 13.00
N GLU A 544 1.43 -2.12 14.03
CA GLU A 544 1.94 -3.23 14.84
C GLU A 544 1.06 -3.47 16.09
N ARG A 545 0.13 -2.56 16.42
CA ARG A 545 -0.65 -2.59 17.67
C ARG A 545 -2.09 -3.02 17.49
N ILE A 546 -2.67 -2.79 16.30
CA ILE A 546 -4.08 -3.09 16.01
C ILE A 546 -4.40 -4.56 16.33
N ASP A 547 -3.53 -5.51 15.94
CA ASP A 547 -3.76 -6.93 16.15
C ASP A 547 -3.97 -7.29 17.63
N GLY A 548 -3.03 -6.87 18.48
CA GLY A 548 -3.06 -7.16 19.91
C GLY A 548 -4.24 -6.50 20.61
N ALA A 549 -4.61 -5.28 20.21
CA ALA A 549 -5.77 -4.60 20.75
C ALA A 549 -7.08 -5.29 20.35
N LEU A 550 -7.22 -5.73 19.10
CA LEU A 550 -8.38 -6.54 18.68
C LEU A 550 -8.44 -7.87 19.44
N PHE A 551 -7.29 -8.51 19.68
CA PHE A 551 -7.19 -9.74 20.47
C PHE A 551 -7.65 -9.51 21.92
N GLU A 552 -7.22 -8.43 22.55
CA GLU A 552 -7.65 -8.05 23.90
C GLU A 552 -9.16 -7.78 23.97
N ARG A 553 -9.71 -7.04 22.99
CA ARG A 553 -11.16 -6.73 22.91
C ARG A 553 -12.04 -7.98 22.88
N VAL A 554 -11.55 -9.08 22.31
CA VAL A 554 -12.28 -10.36 22.23
C VAL A 554 -11.83 -11.40 23.25
N GLY A 555 -10.95 -11.03 24.19
CA GLY A 555 -10.50 -11.88 25.28
C GLY A 555 -9.56 -13.01 24.85
N MET A 556 -8.79 -12.84 23.77
CA MET A 556 -7.73 -13.79 23.41
C MET A 556 -6.70 -13.93 24.55
N PRO A 557 -6.14 -15.13 24.76
CA PRO A 557 -5.10 -15.32 25.78
C PRO A 557 -3.89 -14.41 25.52
N SER A 558 -3.33 -13.78 26.55
CA SER A 558 -2.24 -12.80 26.40
C SER A 558 -1.01 -13.35 25.67
N TRP A 559 -0.73 -14.66 25.80
CA TRP A 559 0.39 -15.33 25.11
C TRP A 559 0.24 -15.35 23.58
N THR A 560 -0.95 -15.08 23.03
CA THR A 560 -1.17 -14.96 21.58
C THR A 560 -0.70 -13.63 20.99
N THR A 561 -0.33 -12.66 21.83
CA THR A 561 0.23 -11.37 21.44
C THR A 561 1.69 -11.28 21.88
N ALA A 562 2.61 -11.51 20.95
CA ALA A 562 4.04 -11.60 21.19
C ALA A 562 4.76 -10.24 21.16
N ASP A 563 5.81 -10.06 21.97
CA ASP A 563 6.67 -8.88 21.99
C ASP A 563 7.89 -9.00 21.07
N SER A 564 8.36 -10.22 20.85
CA SER A 564 9.51 -10.53 20.01
C SER A 564 9.17 -11.59 18.95
N VAL A 565 10.06 -11.76 17.97
CA VAL A 565 9.91 -12.82 16.96
C VAL A 565 10.00 -14.21 17.61
N GLU A 566 10.84 -14.39 18.63
CA GLU A 566 10.95 -15.66 19.34
C GLU A 566 9.67 -15.97 20.13
N ASP A 567 9.09 -14.99 20.83
CA ASP A 567 7.80 -15.16 21.51
C ASP A 567 6.68 -15.48 20.52
N TYR A 568 6.72 -14.89 19.32
CA TYR A 568 5.77 -15.15 18.25
C TYR A 568 5.86 -16.61 17.78
N VAL A 569 7.08 -17.10 17.54
CA VAL A 569 7.33 -18.49 17.16
C VAL A 569 6.88 -19.44 18.28
N ALA A 570 7.23 -19.15 19.54
CA ALA A 570 6.83 -19.96 20.69
C ALA A 570 5.31 -20.02 20.87
N ALA A 571 4.62 -18.88 20.72
CA ALA A 571 3.17 -18.80 20.78
C ALA A 571 2.51 -19.61 19.65
N ALA A 572 3.01 -19.51 18.43
CA ALA A 572 2.49 -20.28 17.30
C ALA A 572 2.69 -21.79 17.50
N VAL A 573 3.88 -22.21 17.93
CA VAL A 573 4.18 -23.64 18.25
C VAL A 573 3.26 -24.15 19.35
N ARG A 574 3.04 -23.38 20.43
CA ARG A 574 2.05 -23.74 21.46
C ARG A 574 0.65 -23.90 20.87
N MET A 575 0.21 -22.96 20.05
CA MET A 575 -1.12 -23.01 19.43
C MET A 575 -1.27 -24.23 18.50
N ILE A 576 -0.19 -24.65 17.83
CA ILE A 576 -0.15 -25.82 16.95
C ILE A 576 -0.20 -27.13 17.75
N ASP A 577 0.65 -27.29 18.75
CA ASP A 577 0.83 -28.56 19.48
C ASP A 577 -0.18 -28.75 20.62
N SER A 578 -0.79 -27.68 21.14
CA SER A 578 -1.82 -27.76 22.18
C SER A 578 -3.22 -27.90 21.57
N HIS A 579 -3.50 -29.06 20.96
CA HIS A 579 -4.74 -29.32 20.20
C HIS A 579 -6.03 -28.98 20.97
N ASP A 580 -6.13 -29.41 22.23
CA ASP A 580 -7.32 -29.18 23.05
C ASP A 580 -7.45 -27.69 23.44
N GLU A 581 -6.34 -27.03 23.75
CA GLU A 581 -6.33 -25.58 24.02
C GLU A 581 -6.81 -24.80 22.79
N ARG A 582 -6.31 -25.14 21.60
CA ARG A 582 -6.74 -24.52 20.32
C ARG A 582 -8.22 -24.75 20.04
N LYS A 583 -8.71 -25.99 20.21
CA LYS A 583 -10.14 -26.33 20.00
C LYS A 583 -11.06 -25.59 20.96
N LEU A 584 -10.72 -25.57 22.25
CA LEU A 584 -11.48 -24.84 23.27
C LEU A 584 -11.48 -23.34 22.98
N LEU A 585 -10.34 -22.80 22.53
CA LEU A 585 -10.25 -21.39 22.15
C LEU A 585 -11.15 -21.08 20.95
N ARG A 586 -11.13 -21.89 19.89
CA ARG A 586 -12.03 -21.73 18.73
C ARG A 586 -13.49 -21.83 19.14
N GLN A 587 -13.85 -22.84 19.92
CA GLN A 587 -15.22 -23.00 20.41
C GLN A 587 -15.68 -21.78 21.20
N ARG A 588 -14.84 -21.25 22.10
CA ARG A 588 -15.13 -20.03 22.85
C ARG A 588 -15.35 -18.82 21.94
N LEU A 589 -14.52 -18.62 20.92
CA LEU A 589 -14.68 -17.51 19.97
C LEU A 589 -16.02 -17.62 19.21
N ILE A 590 -16.44 -18.84 18.85
CA ILE A 590 -17.74 -19.11 18.22
C ILE A 590 -18.89 -18.82 19.19
N ASP A 591 -18.87 -19.43 20.38
CA ASP A 591 -19.95 -19.34 21.37
C ASP A 591 -20.19 -17.90 21.83
N THR A 592 -19.12 -17.13 21.96
CA THR A 592 -19.18 -15.71 22.37
C THR A 592 -19.47 -14.76 21.22
N ARG A 593 -19.54 -15.25 19.97
CA ARG A 593 -19.62 -14.44 18.75
C ARG A 593 -18.58 -13.31 18.79
N ALA A 594 -17.31 -13.68 19.00
CA ALA A 594 -16.22 -12.77 19.30
C ALA A 594 -16.16 -11.52 18.39
N VAL A 595 -16.43 -11.70 17.10
CA VAL A 595 -16.42 -10.62 16.10
C VAL A 595 -17.41 -9.48 16.42
N GLU A 596 -18.52 -9.75 17.11
CA GLU A 596 -19.52 -8.72 17.47
C GLU A 596 -18.91 -7.61 18.33
N ARG A 597 -17.86 -7.91 19.11
CA ARG A 597 -17.13 -6.89 19.88
C ARG A 597 -16.44 -5.85 19.00
N CYS A 598 -16.12 -6.19 17.76
CA CYS A 598 -15.59 -5.23 16.78
C CYS A 598 -16.68 -4.28 16.24
N PHE A 599 -17.95 -4.70 16.31
CA PHE A 599 -19.09 -3.95 15.78
C PHE A 599 -19.86 -3.18 16.86
N GLU A 600 -19.64 -3.48 18.13
CA GLU A 600 -20.21 -2.74 19.26
C GLU A 600 -19.40 -1.47 19.55
N GLY A 601 -20.08 -0.36 19.89
CA GLY A 601 -19.40 0.85 20.31
C GLY A 601 -20.22 2.13 20.14
N ARG A 602 -19.54 3.26 20.31
CA ARG A 602 -20.10 4.61 20.32
C ARG A 602 -19.53 5.43 19.15
N PRO A 603 -20.13 5.35 17.94
CA PRO A 603 -19.60 6.04 16.77
C PRO A 603 -19.65 7.57 16.89
N GLN A 604 -20.48 8.12 17.78
CA GLN A 604 -20.59 9.57 18.04
C GLN A 604 -19.30 10.18 18.59
N ALA A 605 -18.43 9.37 19.23
CA ALA A 605 -17.24 9.85 19.92
C ALA A 605 -16.32 10.68 19.02
N PHE A 606 -16.18 10.30 17.75
CA PHE A 606 -15.40 11.06 16.77
C PHE A 606 -16.01 12.44 16.52
N GLY A 607 -17.29 12.51 16.12
CA GLY A 607 -17.95 13.78 15.83
C GLY A 607 -17.99 14.74 17.03
N GLU A 608 -18.23 14.21 18.23
CA GLU A 608 -18.22 14.98 19.48
C GLU A 608 -16.84 15.62 19.72
N ARG A 609 -15.77 14.82 19.61
CA ARG A 609 -14.41 15.31 19.86
C ARG A 609 -13.94 16.32 18.80
N VAL A 610 -14.30 16.10 17.53
CA VAL A 610 -14.02 17.08 16.46
C VAL A 610 -14.78 18.39 16.69
N ARG A 611 -16.02 18.33 17.21
CA ARG A 611 -16.82 19.52 17.53
C ARG A 611 -16.19 20.31 18.68
N GLU A 612 -15.67 19.65 19.70
CA GLU A 612 -14.92 20.28 20.79
C GLU A 612 -13.68 21.01 20.26
N LEU A 613 -12.84 20.34 19.47
CA LEU A 613 -11.65 20.95 18.87
C LEU A 613 -11.98 22.16 17.97
N THR A 614 -13.09 22.08 17.24
CA THR A 614 -13.58 23.19 16.41
C THR A 614 -13.99 24.40 17.26
N ARG A 615 -14.56 24.18 18.44
CA ARG A 615 -14.90 25.24 19.40
C ARG A 615 -13.66 25.82 20.07
N GLU A 616 -12.72 24.98 20.50
CA GLU A 616 -11.43 25.39 21.07
C GLU A 616 -10.67 26.29 20.08
N LYS A 617 -10.47 25.84 18.83
CA LYS A 617 -9.80 26.66 17.80
C LYS A 617 -10.52 27.99 17.52
N LYS A 618 -11.85 28.05 17.69
CA LYS A 618 -12.61 29.31 17.60
C LYS A 618 -12.37 30.21 18.81
N SER A 619 -12.32 29.68 20.03
CA SER A 619 -12.02 30.45 21.26
C SER A 619 -10.60 31.02 21.26
N HIS A 620 -9.60 30.18 21.00
CA HIS A 620 -8.19 30.61 20.94
C HIS A 620 -7.96 31.70 19.90
N ARG A 621 -8.72 31.69 18.79
CA ARG A 621 -8.68 32.79 17.81
C ARG A 621 -9.27 34.07 18.38
N LEU A 622 -10.43 34.00 19.04
CA LEU A 622 -11.04 35.18 19.66
C LEU A 622 -10.17 35.76 20.79
N GLU A 623 -9.48 34.91 21.54
CA GLU A 623 -8.54 35.32 22.60
C GLU A 623 -7.24 35.91 22.06
N ALA A 624 -6.64 35.32 21.02
CA ALA A 624 -5.48 35.92 20.34
C ALA A 624 -5.81 37.25 19.63
N MET A 625 -7.10 37.57 19.51
CA MET A 625 -7.62 38.81 18.93
C MET A 625 -7.98 39.88 19.99
N ALA A 626 -8.06 39.51 21.27
CA ALA A 626 -8.35 40.41 22.39
C ALA A 626 -7.05 40.89 23.04
#